data_AF-A0A0F9IA50-F1
#
_entry.id   AF-A0A0F9IA50-F1
#
_cell.length_a   1.000
_cell.length_b   1.000
_cell.length_c   1.000
_cell.angle_alpha   90.00
_cell.angle_beta   90.00
_cell.angle_gamma   90.00
#
_symmetry.space_group_name_H-M   'P 1'
#
loop_
_entity.id
_entity.type
_entity.pdbx_description
1 polymer ?
#
loop_
_entity_poly.entity_id
_entity_poly.type
_entity_poly.pdbx_seq_one_letter_code
_entity_poly.pdbx_strand_id
1 'polypeptide(L)'
;MRDLKRIKRLCRLLEEVWSHFPQQRLGQLLLNFVFGSYGRDHHIYNKEDDEIEKILKLFIEKFDEFKEMPKQEELEQKKLFFKRFSKELRDSLKSKENIEK
;
A
#
# COMPACT_ATOMS: atom_id res chain seq x y z
N MET A 1 -10.65 17.10 12.45
CA MET A 1 -9.69 18.03 13.10
C MET A 1 -8.28 17.49 12.88
N ARG A 2 -7.31 18.31 12.46
CA ARG A 2 -5.94 17.84 12.13
C ARG A 2 -5.20 17.45 13.42
N ASP A 3 -4.99 16.16 13.64
CA ASP A 3 -4.25 15.62 14.78
C ASP A 3 -2.74 15.62 14.49
N LEU A 4 -1.94 16.39 15.24
CA LEU A 4 -0.48 16.42 15.10
C LEU A 4 0.17 15.06 15.35
N LYS A 5 -0.44 14.21 16.20
CA LYS A 5 0.06 12.86 16.44
C LYS A 5 -0.15 11.97 15.21
N ARG A 6 -1.21 12.20 14.43
CA ARG A 6 -1.50 11.46 13.18
C ARG A 6 -0.40 11.67 12.15
N ILE A 7 0.06 12.90 11.96
CA ILE A 7 1.15 13.21 11.03
C ILE A 7 2.41 12.41 11.39
N LYS A 8 2.81 12.42 12.67
CA LYS A 8 3.99 11.68 13.13
C LYS A 8 3.83 10.16 12.96
N ARG A 9 2.64 9.60 13.23
CA ARG A 9 2.35 8.18 13.01
C ARG A 9 2.46 7.80 11.54
N LEU A 10 1.84 8.57 10.65
CA LEU A 10 1.90 8.34 9.22
C LEU A 10 3.32 8.41 8.69
N CYS A 11 4.10 9.44 9.06
CA CYS A 11 5.50 9.54 8.63
C CYS A 11 6.34 8.32 9.05
N ARG A 12 6.14 7.78 10.26
CA ARG A 12 6.83 6.57 10.72
C ARG A 12 6.47 5.34 9.91
N LEU A 13 5.18 5.13 9.65
CA LEU A 13 4.72 4.02 8.81
C LEU A 13 5.26 4.13 7.38
N LEU A 14 5.32 5.36 6.85
CA LEU A 14 5.85 5.63 5.53
C LEU A 14 7.35 5.37 5.44
N GLU A 15 8.12 5.79 6.45
CA GLU A 15 9.55 5.50 6.57
C GLU A 15 9.80 3.99 6.59
N GLU A 16 9.04 3.24 7.40
CA GLU A 16 9.16 1.79 7.52
C GLU A 16 8.87 1.09 6.18
N VAL A 17 7.74 1.40 5.53
CA VAL A 17 7.41 0.85 4.21
C VAL A 17 8.45 1.24 3.17
N TRP A 18 8.95 2.48 3.19
CA TRP A 18 9.93 2.95 2.22
C TRP A 18 11.29 2.32 2.38
N SER A 19 11.70 1.99 3.61
CA SER A 19 12.95 1.27 3.88
C SER A 19 13.02 -0.09 3.18
N HIS A 20 11.87 -0.69 2.83
CA HIS A 20 11.80 -1.93 2.05
C HIS A 20 12.00 -1.74 0.53
N PHE A 21 11.89 -0.51 0.03
CA PHE A 21 12.05 -0.16 -1.38
C PHE A 21 12.96 1.07 -1.57
N PRO A 22 14.22 1.02 -1.10
CA PRO A 22 15.12 2.19 -1.16
C PRO A 22 15.40 2.67 -2.59
N GLN A 23 15.18 1.81 -3.59
CA GLN A 23 15.30 2.14 -5.01
C GLN A 23 14.16 3.02 -5.54
N GLN A 24 13.00 3.04 -4.88
CA GLN A 24 11.88 3.88 -5.30
C GLN A 24 12.02 5.28 -4.69
N ARG A 25 11.71 6.31 -5.46
CA ARG A 25 11.51 7.67 -4.89
C ARG A 25 10.18 7.68 -4.14
N LEU A 26 10.05 8.53 -3.11
CA LEU A 26 8.84 8.64 -2.28
C LEU A 26 7.56 8.76 -3.12
N GLY A 27 7.52 9.67 -4.09
CA GLY A 27 6.34 9.85 -4.95
C GLY A 27 5.97 8.60 -5.75
N GLN A 28 6.97 7.81 -6.16
CA GLN A 28 6.74 6.56 -6.88
C GLN A 28 6.23 5.46 -5.95
N LEU A 29 6.76 5.37 -4.73
CA LEU A 29 6.25 4.48 -3.69
C LEU A 29 4.78 4.77 -3.38
N LEU A 30 4.45 6.05 -3.17
CA LEU A 30 3.09 6.50 -2.92
C LEU A 30 2.13 6.15 -4.06
N LEU A 31 2.55 6.36 -5.31
CA LEU A 31 1.76 5.98 -6.47
C LEU A 31 1.54 4.47 -6.56
N ASN A 32 2.57 3.68 -6.26
CA ASN A 32 2.54 2.23 -6.39
C ASN A 32 1.69 1.54 -5.31
N PHE A 33 1.74 2.03 -4.06
CA PHE A 33 1.17 1.31 -2.92
C PHE A 33 0.01 2.03 -2.23
N VAL A 34 -0.03 3.36 -2.29
CA VAL A 34 -1.03 4.15 -1.54
C VAL A 34 -2.15 4.65 -2.45
N PHE A 35 -1.79 5.30 -3.55
CA PHE A 35 -2.75 5.98 -4.41
C PHE A 35 -3.23 5.10 -5.57
N GLY A 36 -2.40 4.17 -6.06
CA GLY A 36 -2.73 3.34 -7.22
C GLY A 36 -2.50 4.07 -8.54
N SER A 37 -2.35 3.33 -9.63
CA SER A 37 -1.85 3.90 -10.90
C SER A 37 -2.91 4.45 -11.85
N TYR A 38 -4.22 4.16 -11.72
CA TYR A 38 -5.24 4.60 -12.70
C TYR A 38 -6.67 4.65 -12.13
N GLY A 39 -7.32 5.83 -12.13
CA GLY A 39 -8.73 6.05 -11.75
C GLY A 39 -8.99 7.44 -11.12
N ARG A 40 -10.21 7.99 -11.23
CA ARG A 40 -10.55 9.30 -10.62
C ARG A 40 -10.47 9.29 -9.09
N ASP A 41 -10.63 8.13 -8.46
CA ASP A 41 -10.56 7.93 -7.00
C ASP A 41 -9.15 7.58 -6.49
N HIS A 42 -8.14 7.76 -7.34
CA HIS A 42 -6.74 7.43 -7.05
C HIS A 42 -5.83 8.67 -7.01
N HIS A 43 -6.43 9.86 -6.97
CA HIS A 43 -5.68 11.09 -6.75
C HIS A 43 -5.26 11.24 -5.29
N ILE A 44 -4.05 11.76 -5.08
CA ILE A 44 -3.44 12.03 -3.78
C ILE A 44 -4.34 12.87 -2.84
N TYR A 45 -5.21 13.69 -3.42
CA TYR A 45 -6.10 14.59 -2.68
C TYR A 45 -7.41 13.93 -2.22
N ASN A 46 -7.72 12.73 -2.70
CA ASN A 46 -9.01 12.05 -2.46
C ASN A 46 -8.94 11.00 -1.34
N LYS A 47 -7.75 10.69 -0.83
CA LYS A 47 -7.58 9.74 0.28
C LYS A 47 -7.36 10.48 1.58
N GLU A 48 -8.15 10.12 2.58
CA GLU A 48 -7.97 10.63 3.94
C GLU A 48 -6.79 9.96 4.64
N ASP A 49 -6.17 10.69 5.58
CA ASP A 49 -5.03 10.21 6.37
C ASP A 49 -5.27 8.84 7.02
N ASP A 50 -6.50 8.59 7.49
CA ASP A 50 -6.86 7.34 8.17
C ASP A 50 -6.92 6.15 7.19
N GLU A 51 -7.23 6.39 5.92
CA GLU A 51 -7.17 5.37 4.87
C GLU A 51 -5.73 5.06 4.50
N ILE A 52 -4.89 6.10 4.39
CA ILE A 52 -3.46 5.94 4.14
C ILE A 52 -2.83 5.13 5.27
N GLU A 53 -3.17 5.43 6.53
CA GLU A 53 -2.66 4.70 7.71
C GLU A 53 -3.03 3.21 7.64
N LYS A 54 -4.26 2.87 7.26
CA LYS A 54 -4.70 1.48 7.08
C LYS A 54 -3.93 0.75 5.98
N ILE A 55 -3.72 1.41 4.84
CA ILE A 55 -2.98 0.82 3.71
C ILE A 55 -1.54 0.52 4.11
N LEU A 56 -0.86 1.45 4.77
CA LEU A 56 0.52 1.27 5.20
C LEU A 56 0.66 0.16 6.24
N LYS A 57 -0.26 0.06 7.21
CA LYS A 57 -0.27 -1.04 8.19
C LYS A 57 -0.48 -2.40 7.54
N LEU A 58 -1.47 -2.51 6.65
CA LEU A 58 -1.74 -3.74 5.91
C LEU A 58 -0.50 -4.18 5.10
N PHE A 59 0.23 -3.20 4.54
CA PHE A 59 1.47 -3.48 3.83
C PHE A 59 2.53 -4.11 4.73
N ILE A 60 2.76 -3.52 5.90
CA ILE A 60 3.75 -4.00 6.89
C ILE A 60 3.38 -5.41 7.35
N GLU A 61 2.12 -5.61 7.75
CA GLU A 61 1.61 -6.93 8.17
C GLU A 61 1.86 -8.00 7.10
N LYS A 62 1.50 -7.69 5.84
CA LYS A 62 1.72 -8.61 4.72
C LYS A 62 3.20 -8.85 4.48
N PHE A 63 4.05 -7.82 4.56
CA PHE A 63 5.48 -7.97 4.32
C PHE A 63 6.16 -8.81 5.41
N ASP A 64 5.75 -8.67 6.66
CA ASP A 64 6.28 -9.49 7.76
C ASP A 64 5.87 -10.96 7.61
N GLU A 65 4.64 -11.26 7.16
CA GLU A 65 4.24 -12.62 6.76
C GLU A 65 5.19 -13.22 5.70
N PHE A 66 5.73 -12.41 4.78
CA PHE A 66 6.70 -12.88 3.77
C PHE A 66 8.13 -13.05 4.31
N LYS A 67 8.56 -12.27 5.31
CA LYS A 67 9.89 -12.40 5.90
C LYS A 67 10.09 -13.72 6.64
N GLU A 68 9.02 -14.35 7.11
CA GLU A 68 9.06 -15.65 7.79
C GLU A 68 9.23 -16.84 6.82
N MET A 69 9.24 -16.59 5.49
CA MET A 69 9.48 -17.62 4.48
C MET A 69 10.98 -17.80 4.15
N PRO A 70 11.48 -19.03 3.93
CA PRO A 70 12.92 -19.30 3.75
C PRO A 70 13.52 -18.67 2.47
N LYS A 71 14.77 -18.18 2.61
CA LYS A 71 15.53 -17.25 1.74
C LYS A 71 15.82 -17.67 0.28
N GLN A 72 15.40 -18.84 -0.22
CA GLN A 72 15.77 -19.28 -1.58
C GLN A 72 14.67 -19.09 -2.66
N GLU A 73 13.41 -18.85 -2.27
CA GLU A 73 12.28 -18.59 -3.20
C GLU A 73 11.79 -17.13 -3.19
N GLU A 74 12.48 -16.25 -2.46
CA GLU A 74 11.99 -14.94 -2.05
C GLU A 74 11.79 -13.95 -3.22
N LEU A 75 12.61 -14.03 -4.27
CA LEU A 75 12.61 -13.03 -5.35
C LEU A 75 11.50 -13.27 -6.40
N GLU A 76 11.21 -14.53 -6.73
CA GLU A 76 10.15 -14.89 -7.67
C GLU A 76 8.77 -14.82 -7.02
N GLN A 77 8.64 -15.31 -5.78
CA GLN A 77 7.40 -15.24 -5.02
C GLN A 77 7.01 -13.79 -4.70
N LYS A 78 7.96 -12.89 -4.40
CA LYS A 78 7.67 -11.45 -4.22
C LYS A 78 7.04 -10.83 -5.47
N LYS A 79 7.59 -11.08 -6.65
CA LYS A 79 7.00 -10.58 -7.92
C LYS A 79 5.62 -11.17 -8.19
N LEU A 80 5.44 -12.45 -7.92
CA LEU A 80 4.16 -13.15 -8.10
C LEU A 80 3.10 -12.64 -7.12
N PHE A 81 3.50 -12.40 -5.87
CA PHE A 81 2.66 -11.83 -4.82
C PHE A 81 2.21 -10.42 -5.18
N PHE A 82 3.13 -9.50 -5.52
CA PHE A 82 2.75 -8.14 -5.91
C PHE A 82 1.79 -8.14 -7.11
N LYS A 83 1.97 -9.07 -8.05
CA LYS A 83 1.06 -9.24 -9.19
C LYS A 83 -0.34 -9.74 -8.76
N ARG A 84 -0.43 -10.67 -7.80
CA ARG A 84 -1.69 -11.19 -7.26
C ARG A 84 -2.40 -10.18 -6.37
N PHE A 85 -1.68 -9.55 -5.45
CA PHE A 85 -2.19 -8.51 -4.55
C PHE A 85 -2.75 -7.31 -5.33
N SER A 86 -2.01 -6.82 -6.33
CA SER A 86 -2.48 -5.73 -7.20
C SER A 86 -3.75 -6.10 -7.97
N LYS A 87 -3.99 -7.38 -8.24
CA LYS A 87 -5.19 -7.88 -8.90
C LYS A 87 -6.35 -7.97 -7.91
N GLU A 88 -6.14 -8.57 -6.75
CA GLU A 88 -7.16 -8.69 -5.70
C GLU A 88 -7.64 -7.33 -5.17
N LEU A 89 -6.72 -6.38 -4.98
CA LEU A 89 -7.06 -5.02 -4.61
C LEU A 89 -7.95 -4.36 -5.67
N ARG A 90 -7.62 -4.54 -6.95
CA ARG A 90 -8.39 -4.01 -8.08
C ARG A 90 -9.78 -4.64 -8.18
N ASP A 91 -9.87 -5.95 -7.97
CA ASP A 91 -11.13 -6.70 -8.04
C ASP A 91 -12.04 -6.37 -6.84
N SER A 92 -11.46 -6.16 -5.65
CA SER A 92 -12.19 -5.70 -4.46
C SER A 92 -12.72 -4.27 -4.57
N LEU A 93 -12.03 -3.40 -5.31
CA LEU A 93 -12.49 -2.04 -5.59
C LEU A 93 -13.63 -2.03 -6.62
N LYS A 94 -13.57 -2.88 -7.66
CA LYS A 94 -14.65 -3.02 -8.66
C LYS A 94 -15.94 -3.62 -8.10
N SER A 95 -15.86 -4.53 -7.13
CA SER A 95 -17.06 -5.14 -6.54
C SER A 95 -17.87 -4.16 -5.68
N LYS A 96 -17.22 -3.13 -5.11
CA LYS A 96 -17.90 -2.06 -4.36
C LYS A 96 -18.65 -1.08 -5.26
N GLU A 97 -18.13 -0.76 -6.45
CA GLU A 97 -18.82 0.11 -7.43
C GLU A 97 -20.13 -0.49 -7.98
N ASN A 98 -20.29 -1.81 -7.96
CA ASN A 98 -21.49 -2.49 -8.46
C ASN A 98 -22.61 -2.65 -7.41
N ILE A 99 -22.35 -2.34 -6.14
CA ILE A 99 -23.36 -2.42 -5.05
C ILE A 99 -24.03 -1.06 -4.82
N GLU A 100 -23.43 0.03 -5.31
CA GLU A 100 -23.94 1.41 -5.19
C GLU A 100 -24.67 1.94 -6.44
N LYS A 101 -25.07 1.07 -7.37
CA LYS A 101 -25.99 1.40 -8.49
C LYS A 101 -27.34 0.74 -8.31
#